data_AF-A0A286PG77-F1
#
_entry.id   AF-A0A286PG77-F1
#
_cell.length_a   1.000
_cell.length_b   1.000
_cell.length_c   1.000
_cell.angle_alpha   90.00
_cell.angle_beta   90.00
_cell.angle_gamma   90.00
#
_symmetry.space_group_name_H-M   'P 1'
#
loop_
_entity.id
_entity.type
_entity.pdbx_description
1 polymer ?
#
loop_
_entity_poly.entity_id
_entity_poly.type
_entity_poly.pdbx_seq_one_letter_code
_entity_poly.pdbx_strand_id
1 'polypeptide(L)' 'MSEATVPSPTSQAAPAKSVLRCYATRSDPAAIVCYRLSKKAEYRHGMIVYVPILIQVPTPSNPPSVILVNSLDDIHPNE' A
#
# COMPACT_ATOMS: atom_id res chain seq x y z
N MET A 1 5.63 15.78 -45.32
CA MET A 1 5.22 14.59 -44.54
C MET A 1 6.22 14.43 -43.41
N SER A 2 5.82 14.69 -42.16
CA SER A 2 6.54 14.24 -40.96
C SER A 2 5.51 14.11 -39.84
N GLU A 3 5.05 12.88 -39.61
CA GLU A 3 4.10 12.54 -38.56
C GLU A 3 4.88 12.31 -37.27
N ALA A 4 4.68 13.19 -36.28
CA ALA A 4 5.26 13.02 -34.96
C ALA A 4 4.51 11.90 -34.24
N THR A 5 5.11 10.71 -34.16
CA THR A 5 4.64 9.63 -33.29
C THR A 5 4.72 10.09 -31.84
N VAL A 6 3.57 10.36 -31.24
CA VAL A 6 3.44 10.61 -29.81
C VAL A 6 3.62 9.26 -29.09
N PRO A 7 4.55 9.11 -28.14
CA PRO A 7 4.63 7.91 -27.33
C PRO A 7 3.30 7.73 -26.61
N SER A 8 2.60 6.63 -26.86
CA SER A 8 1.37 6.29 -26.17
C SER A 8 1.65 6.27 -24.66
N PRO A 9 0.82 6.90 -23.82
CA PRO A 9 0.96 6.76 -22.38
C PRO A 9 0.82 5.27 -22.07
N THR A 10 1.90 4.64 -21.59
CA THR A 10 1.83 3.33 -20.95
C THR A 10 0.62 3.35 -20.04
N SER A 11 -0.36 2.50 -20.35
CA SER A 11 -1.55 2.31 -19.54
C SER A 11 -1.08 2.03 -18.12
N GLN A 12 -1.06 3.07 -17.29
CA GLN A 12 -0.93 2.91 -15.86
C GLN A 12 -2.19 2.15 -15.48
N ALA A 13 -2.03 0.83 -15.28
CA ALA A 13 -3.07 0.00 -14.72
C ALA A 13 -3.70 0.77 -13.56
N ALA A 14 -5.01 0.99 -13.64
CA ALA A 14 -5.76 1.66 -12.59
C ALA A 14 -5.30 1.09 -11.24
N PRO A 15 -5.06 1.94 -10.21
CA PRO A 15 -4.52 1.46 -8.96
C PRO A 15 -5.42 0.32 -8.47
N ALA A 16 -4.87 -0.90 -8.44
CA ALA A 16 -5.55 -2.06 -7.91
C ALA A 16 -6.17 -1.63 -6.58
N LYS A 17 -7.48 -1.83 -6.40
CA LYS A 17 -8.25 -1.39 -5.22
C LYS A 17 -7.37 -1.56 -3.99
N SER A 18 -6.93 -0.44 -3.44
CA SER A 18 -5.91 -0.46 -2.39
C SER A 18 -6.48 -1.21 -1.20
N VAL A 19 -5.83 -2.33 -0.87
CA VAL A 19 -6.34 -3.31 0.10
C VAL A 19 -6.13 -2.75 1.50
N LEU A 20 -7.23 -2.63 2.25
CA LEU A 20 -7.22 -2.34 3.68
C LEU A 20 -6.95 -3.65 4.43
N ARG A 21 -5.94 -3.67 5.28
CA ARG A 21 -5.66 -4.79 6.19
C ARG A 21 -5.61 -4.26 7.62
N CYS A 22 -6.26 -4.94 8.54
CA CYS A 22 -6.29 -4.56 9.96
C CYS A 22 -5.63 -5.64 10.79
N TYR A 23 -4.91 -5.22 11.82
CA TYR A 23 -4.09 -6.06 12.67
C TYR A 23 -4.32 -5.74 14.13
N ALA A 24 -4.11 -6.72 14.98
CA ALA A 24 -3.98 -6.54 16.42
C ALA A 24 -2.82 -7.39 16.92
N THR A 25 -2.23 -7.01 18.05
CA THR A 25 -1.17 -7.82 18.66
C THR A 25 -1.79 -8.88 19.56
N ARG A 26 -1.10 -10.02 19.73
CA ARG A 26 -1.55 -11.05 20.69
C ARG A 26 -1.58 -10.53 22.14
N SER A 27 -0.72 -9.56 22.47
CA SER A 27 -0.67 -8.92 23.79
C SER A 27 -1.82 -7.94 24.02
N ASP A 28 -2.35 -7.32 22.96
CA ASP A 28 -3.51 -6.43 23.03
C ASP A 28 -4.41 -6.64 21.80
N PRO A 29 -5.34 -7.61 21.87
CA PRO A 29 -6.27 -7.89 20.78
C PRO A 29 -7.33 -6.80 20.56
N ALA A 30 -7.52 -5.88 21.51
CA ALA A 30 -8.51 -4.81 21.41
C ALA A 30 -7.97 -3.58 20.67
N ALA A 31 -6.64 -3.38 20.68
CA ALA A 31 -5.97 -2.31 19.93
C ALA A 31 -5.83 -2.66 18.43
N ILE A 32 -6.88 -2.40 17.66
CA ILE A 32 -6.90 -2.63 16.21
C ILE A 32 -6.24 -1.46 15.47
N VAL A 33 -5.24 -1.79 14.65
CA VAL A 33 -4.56 -0.85 13.74
C VAL A 33 -4.77 -1.27 12.30
N CYS A 34 -5.22 -0.34 11.46
CA CYS A 34 -5.45 -0.60 10.04
C CYS A 34 -4.45 0.10 9.15
N TYR A 35 -3.98 -0.61 8.12
CA TYR A 35 -3.08 -0.11 7.11
C TYR A 35 -3.68 -0.24 5.72
N ARG A 36 -3.34 0.74 4.89
CA ARG A 36 -3.65 0.78 3.47
C ARG A 36 -2.36 0.58 2.68
N LEU A 37 -2.33 -0.43 1.80
CA LEU A 37 -1.20 -0.63 0.90
C LEU A 37 -1.18 0.46 -0.17
N SER A 38 -0.06 1.14 -0.30
CA SER A 38 0.18 2.19 -1.29
C SER A 38 1.57 2.06 -1.90
N LYS A 39 1.89 2.93 -2.85
CA LYS A 39 3.23 3.07 -3.42
C LYS A 39 3.65 4.53 -3.35
N LYS A 40 4.88 4.79 -2.92
CA LYS A 40 5.51 6.11 -3.06
C LYS A 40 6.44 6.11 -4.26
N ALA A 41 6.43 7.19 -5.01
CA ALA A 41 7.42 7.42 -6.05
C ALA A 41 8.71 7.92 -5.38
N GLU A 42 9.85 7.34 -5.75
CA GLU A 42 11.17 7.80 -5.33
C GLU A 42 12.06 7.96 -6.55
N TYR A 43 12.90 8.99 -6.54
CA TYR A 43 13.91 9.18 -7.58
C TYR A 43 15.21 8.49 -7.15
N ARG A 44 15.63 7.48 -7.91
CA ARG A 44 16.86 6.71 -7.64
C ARG A 44 17.63 6.53 -8.94
N HIS A 45 18.91 6.92 -8.93
CA HIS A 45 19.84 6.75 -10.07
C HIS A 45 19.29 7.23 -11.42
N GLY A 46 18.65 8.39 -11.47
CA GLY A 46 18.13 8.93 -12.73
C GLY A 46 16.74 8.45 -13.13
N MET A 47 16.10 7.57 -12.34
CA MET A 47 14.80 6.96 -12.65
C MET A 47 13.80 7.10 -11.51
N ILE A 48 12.51 7.09 -11.84
CA ILE A 48 11.42 7.00 -10.86
C ILE A 48 11.15 5.51 -10.56
N VAL A 49 11.25 5.13 -9.29
CA VAL A 49 10.86 3.82 -8.77
C VAL A 49 9.66 3.94 -7.84
N TYR A 50 8.75 2.97 -7.87
CA TYR A 50 7.58 2.94 -7.00
C TYR A 50 7.77 1.94 -5.87
N VAL A 51 8.04 2.44 -4.66
CA VAL A 51 8.31 1.64 -3.47
C VAL A 51 6.99 1.35 -2.74
N PRO A 52 6.65 0.08 -2.48
CA PRO A 52 5.50 -0.29 -1.67
C PRO A 52 5.62 0.26 -0.25
N ILE A 53 4.51 0.77 0.29
CA ILE A 53 4.43 1.31 1.65
C ILE A 53 3.11 0.94 2.30
N LEU A 54 3.13 0.83 3.62
CA LEU A 54 1.94 0.76 4.45
C LEU A 54 1.65 2.15 5.01
N ILE A 55 0.44 2.64 4.80
CA ILE A 55 -0.03 3.88 5.40
C ILE A 55 -1.03 3.51 6.49
N GLN A 56 -0.74 3.86 7.73
CA GLN A 56 -1.71 3.72 8.81
C GLN A 56 -2.89 4.65 8.53
N VAL A 57 -4.10 4.12 8.63
CA VAL A 57 -5.34 4.85 8.41
C VAL A 57 -6.23 4.75 9.65
N PRO A 58 -7.20 5.66 9.83
CA PRO A 58 -8.19 5.51 10.89
C PRO A 58 -8.89 4.16 10.81
N THR A 59 -9.04 3.49 11.95
CA THR A 59 -9.78 2.23 12.04
C THR A 59 -11.26 2.51 11.77
N PRO A 60 -11.87 1.88 10.74
CA PRO A 60 -13.28 2.09 10.45
C PRO A 60 -14.15 1.44 11.54
N SER A 61 -15.38 1.94 11.72
CA SER A 61 -16.32 1.41 12.73
C SER A 61 -16.68 -0.06 12.53
N ASN A 62 -16.54 -0.57 11.30
CA ASN A 62 -16.68 -1.98 10.98
C ASN A 62 -15.41 -2.44 10.23
N PRO A 63 -14.36 -2.85 10.96
CA PRO A 63 -13.12 -3.28 10.34
C PRO A 63 -13.32 -4.59 9.58
N PRO A 64 -12.58 -4.80 8.47
CA PRO A 64 -12.46 -6.13 7.87
C PRO A 64 -11.83 -7.11 8.87
N SER A 65 -11.66 -8.36 8.46
CA SER A 65 -11.00 -9.39 9.28
C SER A 65 -9.67 -8.88 9.87
N VAL A 66 -9.54 -8.99 11.19
CA VAL A 66 -8.35 -8.58 11.94
C VAL A 66 -7.37 -9.73 12.01
N ILE A 67 -6.13 -9.49 11.59
CA ILE A 67 -5.05 -10.47 11.63
C ILE A 67 -4.28 -10.31 12.94
N LEU A 68 -4.14 -11.38 13.72
CA LEU A 68 -3.35 -11.38 14.95
C LEU A 68 -1.87 -11.60 14.65
N VAL A 69 -1.04 -10.65 15.06
CA VAL A 69 0.42 -10.68 14.92
C VAL A 69 1.11 -10.64 16.28
N ASN A 70 2.40 -10.96 16.31
CA ASN A 70 3.20 -10.83 17.53
C ASN A 70 3.61 -9.37 17.74
N SER A 71 4.19 -8.73 16.73
CA SER A 71 4.49 -7.29 16.70
C SER A 71 3.88 -6.63 15.46
N LEU A 72 3.52 -5.35 15.57
CA LEU A 72 3.14 -4.54 14.40
C LEU A 72 4.36 -4.22 13.50
N ASP A 73 5.57 -4.28 14.04
CA ASP A 73 6.82 -4.04 13.29
C ASP A 73 7.12 -5.17 12.28
N ASP A 74 6.54 -6.35 12.48
CA ASP A 74 6.69 -7.51 11.59
C ASP A 74 5.89 -7.35 10.28
N ILE A 75 5.03 -6.33 10.18
CA ILE A 75 4.13 -6.14 9.05
C ILE A 75 4.89 -5.42 7.91
N HIS A 76 4.88 -6.03 6.72
CA HIS A 76 5.58 -5.51 5.56
C HIS A 76 4.67 -5.29 4.34
N PRO A 77 4.94 -4.27 3.49
CA PRO A 77 4.10 -3.94 2.33
C PRO A 77 4.21 -4.94 1.16
N ASN A 78 5.06 -5.97 1.26
CA ASN A 78 5.35 -6.90 0.16
C ASN A 78 4.74 -8.30 0.33
N GLU A 79 3.97 -8.55 1.40
CA GLU A 79 3.26 -9.83 1.63
C GLU A 79 1.87 -9.90 0.98
#